data_AF-A0A3S4K459-F1
#
_entry.id   AF-A0A3S4K459-F1
#
_cell.length_a   1.000
_cell.length_b   1.000
_cell.length_c   1.000
_cell.angle_alpha   90.00
_cell.angle_beta   90.00
_cell.angle_gamma   90.00
#
_symmetry.space_group_name_H-M   'P 1'
#
loop_
_entity.id
_entity.type
_entity.pdbx_description
1 polymer ?
#
loop_
_entity_poly.entity_id
_entity_poly.type
_entity_poly.pdbx_seq_one_letter_code
_entity_poly.pdbx_strand_id
1 'polypeptide(L)'
;MGVISLNADDLSFLNTLLGEGEVSVRIQHPDGSESEIQETIFCGLWRVRHLHNRRLLTDRLEAGSAPLTLWQVATADTLPDDTLLPPPVAGMMNGLPLAHELLAHVRDPAMQPHSINLTQLPLSEADRLFLARLCGHGNIQIRISGYGESQINATALRHLWHVRCLDALKGCCSTAMRFVLCRSWYWRPRKIWPIRASAWMKSADGWRRANALNRNVTGVRY
;
A
#
# COMPACT_ATOMS: atom_id res chain seq x y z
N MET A 1 -5.84 -9.33 20.79
CA MET A 1 -5.24 -10.33 21.71
C MET A 1 -3.73 -10.30 21.52
N GLY A 2 -2.94 -10.28 22.60
CA GLY A 2 -1.47 -10.33 22.52
C GLY A 2 -0.98 -11.77 22.42
N VAL A 3 -0.10 -12.06 21.46
CA VAL A 3 0.42 -13.40 21.19
C VAL A 3 1.69 -13.70 22.02
N ILE A 4 2.41 -12.67 22.46
CA ILE A 4 3.68 -12.77 23.23
C ILE A 4 3.55 -13.53 24.56
N SER A 5 2.36 -13.67 25.13
CA SER A 5 2.17 -14.32 26.44
C SER A 5 2.01 -15.84 26.39
N LEU A 6 2.09 -16.46 25.21
CA LEU A 6 1.93 -17.90 25.03
C LEU A 6 3.27 -18.64 25.22
N ASN A 7 3.21 -19.90 25.67
CA ASN A 7 4.40 -20.76 25.77
C ASN A 7 4.88 -21.16 24.36
N ALA A 8 6.10 -21.73 24.27
CA ALA A 8 6.73 -22.03 22.99
C ALA A 8 5.95 -23.04 22.13
N ASP A 9 5.33 -24.04 22.76
CA ASP A 9 4.58 -25.08 22.05
C ASP A 9 3.26 -24.53 21.49
N ASP A 10 2.53 -23.74 22.28
CA ASP A 10 1.30 -23.06 21.86
C ASP A 10 1.58 -22.05 20.74
N LEU A 11 2.69 -21.32 20.82
CA LEU A 11 3.14 -20.41 19.76
C LEU A 11 3.44 -21.16 18.47
N SER A 12 4.17 -22.28 18.55
CA SER A 12 4.49 -23.11 17.39
C SER A 12 3.21 -23.63 16.74
N PHE A 13 2.28 -24.16 17.54
CA PHE A 13 0.99 -24.64 17.08
C PHE A 13 0.16 -23.53 16.41
N LEU A 14 0.09 -22.35 17.01
CA LEU A 14 -0.59 -21.19 16.44
C LEU A 14 0.04 -20.75 15.11
N ASN A 15 1.37 -20.72 15.03
CA ASN A 15 2.06 -20.37 13.79
C ASN A 15 1.71 -21.35 12.67
N THR A 16 1.69 -22.66 12.97
CA THR A 16 1.29 -23.69 12.01
C THR A 16 -0.18 -23.54 11.58
N LEU A 17 -1.08 -23.24 12.52
CA LEU A 17 -2.51 -23.07 12.22
C LEU A 17 -2.81 -21.84 11.38
N LEU A 18 -2.22 -20.69 11.75
CA LEU A 18 -2.47 -19.44 11.05
C LEU A 18 -1.83 -19.43 9.67
N GLY A 19 -0.65 -20.04 9.54
CA GLY A 19 0.15 -20.00 8.32
C GLY A 19 0.40 -18.58 7.81
N GLU A 20 0.91 -18.49 6.58
CA GLU A 20 1.14 -17.22 5.89
C GLU A 20 0.22 -17.16 4.67
N GLY A 21 -0.63 -16.14 4.66
CA GLY A 21 -1.43 -15.77 3.50
C GLY A 21 -0.62 -15.00 2.45
N GLU A 22 -1.33 -14.47 1.47
CA GLU A 22 -0.71 -13.88 0.28
C GLU A 22 -0.14 -12.48 0.50
N VAL A 23 -0.55 -11.78 1.57
CA VAL A 23 -0.24 -10.37 1.78
C VAL A 23 0.66 -10.18 2.99
N SER A 24 1.77 -9.48 2.78
CA SER A 24 2.70 -9.07 3.82
C SER A 24 2.96 -7.57 3.73
N VAL A 25 3.13 -6.91 4.88
CA VAL A 25 3.41 -5.48 4.96
C VAL A 25 4.56 -5.22 5.92
N ARG A 26 5.46 -4.34 5.52
CA ARG A 26 6.52 -3.79 6.37
C ARG A 26 6.33 -2.29 6.46
N ILE A 27 6.40 -1.77 7.68
CA ILE A 27 6.30 -0.35 7.96
C ILE A 27 7.53 0.05 8.76
N GLN A 28 8.25 1.06 8.30
CA GLN A 28 9.36 1.68 9.02
C GLN A 28 8.83 2.89 9.78
N HIS A 29 9.07 2.96 11.09
CA HIS A 29 8.61 4.07 11.91
C HIS A 29 9.73 5.11 12.10
N PRO A 30 9.40 6.40 12.33
CA PRO A 30 10.39 7.45 12.53
C PRO A 30 11.32 7.24 13.73
N ASP A 31 10.88 6.48 14.73
CA ASP A 31 11.67 6.12 15.91
C ASP A 31 12.65 4.95 15.65
N GLY A 32 12.75 4.48 14.41
CA GLY A 32 13.60 3.35 14.01
C GLY A 32 13.03 1.97 14.38
N SER A 33 11.81 1.90 14.92
CA SER A 33 11.09 0.64 15.04
C SER A 33 10.48 0.23 13.69
N GLU A 34 10.11 -1.05 13.57
CA GLU A 34 9.45 -1.59 12.39
C GLU A 34 8.19 -2.36 12.78
N SER A 35 7.16 -2.28 11.95
CA SER A 35 6.01 -3.18 12.03
C SER A 35 6.04 -4.18 10.88
N GLU A 36 6.04 -5.46 11.23
CA GLU A 36 5.87 -6.58 10.32
C GLU A 36 4.44 -7.10 10.44
N ILE A 37 3.70 -7.03 9.35
CA ILE A 37 2.31 -7.44 9.28
C ILE A 37 2.19 -8.57 8.27
N GLN A 38 1.54 -9.65 8.65
CA GLN A 38 1.32 -10.81 7.80
C GLN A 38 -0.16 -11.19 7.83
N GLU A 39 -0.80 -11.26 6.67
CA GLU A 39 -2.11 -11.91 6.56
C GLU A 39 -1.92 -13.41 6.80
N THR A 40 -2.84 -14.01 7.52
CA THR A 40 -2.87 -15.46 7.72
C THR A 40 -3.55 -16.15 6.53
N ILE A 41 -3.60 -17.47 6.50
CA ILE A 41 -4.40 -18.19 5.49
C ILE A 41 -5.91 -17.89 5.62
N PHE A 42 -6.33 -17.33 6.76
CA PHE A 42 -7.69 -16.86 6.98
C PHE A 42 -7.81 -15.40 6.58
N CYS A 43 -8.51 -15.13 5.47
CA CYS A 43 -8.65 -13.78 4.92
C CYS A 43 -9.22 -12.80 5.95
N GLY A 44 -8.59 -11.63 6.06
CA GLY A 44 -8.97 -10.60 7.01
C GLY A 44 -8.55 -10.87 8.46
N LEU A 45 -7.75 -11.92 8.71
CA LEU A 45 -7.05 -12.11 9.97
C LEU A 45 -5.55 -11.83 9.75
N TRP A 46 -5.03 -10.92 10.54
CA TRP A 46 -3.69 -10.36 10.39
C TRP A 46 -2.91 -10.56 11.67
N ARG A 47 -1.63 -10.89 11.53
CA ARG A 47 -0.66 -10.82 12.62
C ARG A 47 0.16 -9.55 12.47
N VAL A 48 0.18 -8.74 13.52
CA VAL A 48 0.93 -7.49 13.60
C VAL A 48 2.01 -7.64 14.64
N ARG A 49 3.26 -7.67 14.19
CA ARG A 49 4.46 -7.67 15.02
C ARG A 49 5.11 -6.31 14.95
N HIS A 50 5.52 -5.79 16.10
CA HIS A 50 6.26 -4.53 16.20
C HIS A 50 7.61 -4.84 16.83
N LEU A 51 8.68 -4.43 16.16
CA LEU A 51 10.04 -4.72 16.54
C LEU A 51 10.83 -3.41 16.65
N HIS A 52 11.81 -3.37 17.56
CA HIS A 52 12.79 -2.31 17.62
C HIS A 52 14.16 -2.93 17.86
N ASN A 53 15.14 -2.62 17.02
CA ASN A 53 16.47 -3.26 17.04
C ASN A 53 16.41 -4.81 17.07
N ARG A 54 15.56 -5.41 16.21
CA ARG A 54 15.27 -6.86 16.13
C ARG A 54 14.65 -7.49 17.38
N ARG A 55 14.32 -6.70 18.41
CA ARG A 55 13.59 -7.18 19.59
C ARG A 55 12.10 -6.99 19.35
N LEU A 56 11.34 -8.08 19.47
CA LEU A 56 9.88 -8.06 19.41
C LEU A 56 9.32 -7.31 20.62
N LEU A 57 8.65 -6.19 20.37
CA LEU A 57 7.98 -5.37 21.37
C LEU A 57 6.52 -5.79 21.56
N THR A 58 5.81 -6.01 20.46
CA THR A 58 4.42 -6.47 20.49
C THR A 58 4.14 -7.48 19.38
N ASP A 59 3.24 -8.42 19.66
CA ASP A 59 2.72 -9.39 18.68
C ASP A 59 1.22 -9.54 18.94
N ARG A 60 0.41 -9.27 17.93
CA ARG A 60 -1.04 -9.18 18.07
C ARG A 60 -1.72 -9.77 16.86
N LEU A 61 -2.88 -10.37 17.09
CA LEU A 61 -3.82 -10.70 16.03
C LEU A 61 -4.89 -9.61 15.92
N GLU A 62 -5.11 -9.15 14.70
CA GLU A 62 -6.12 -8.17 14.32
C GLU A 62 -7.05 -8.78 13.27
N ALA A 63 -8.35 -8.65 13.49
CA ALA A 63 -9.36 -9.03 12.52
C ALA A 63 -9.94 -7.78 11.85
N GLY A 64 -10.01 -7.79 10.53
CA GLY A 64 -10.54 -6.69 9.77
C GLY A 64 -10.05 -6.68 8.32
N SER A 65 -10.53 -5.68 7.58
CA SER A 65 -10.09 -5.43 6.22
C SER A 65 -8.58 -5.25 6.14
N ALA A 66 -8.02 -4.39 6.99
CA ALA A 66 -6.58 -4.22 7.13
C ALA A 66 -6.25 -3.80 8.56
N PRO A 67 -5.03 -4.05 9.04
CA PRO A 67 -4.60 -3.67 10.38
C PRO A 67 -4.67 -2.16 10.60
N LEU A 68 -4.97 -1.75 11.83
CA LEU A 68 -5.14 -0.34 12.17
C LEU A 68 -3.85 0.46 11.93
N THR A 69 -2.70 -0.12 12.28
CA THR A 69 -1.39 0.53 12.12
C THR A 69 -1.13 0.91 10.66
N LEU A 70 -1.51 0.04 9.71
CA LEU A 70 -1.35 0.33 8.29
C LEU A 70 -2.16 1.56 7.88
N TRP A 71 -3.40 1.67 8.35
CA TRP A 71 -4.26 2.83 8.07
C TRP A 71 -3.72 4.12 8.65
N GLN A 72 -3.24 4.08 9.89
CA GLN A 72 -2.72 5.26 10.57
C GLN A 72 -1.51 5.81 9.83
N VAL A 73 -0.55 4.96 9.48
CA VAL A 73 0.66 5.40 8.79
C VAL A 73 0.36 5.84 7.36
N ALA A 74 -0.47 5.10 6.62
CA ALA A 74 -0.86 5.44 5.25
C ALA A 74 -1.62 6.78 5.12
N THR A 75 -2.17 7.30 6.22
CA THR A 75 -2.91 8.57 6.25
C THR A 75 -2.16 9.69 6.95
N ALA A 76 -1.06 9.39 7.64
CA ALA A 76 -0.24 10.35 8.37
C ALA A 76 0.65 11.20 7.45
N ASP A 77 1.03 10.69 6.28
CA ASP A 77 1.91 11.41 5.34
C ASP A 77 1.32 12.76 4.90
N THR A 78 2.21 13.70 4.61
CA THR A 78 1.88 15.10 4.32
C THR A 78 1.24 15.29 2.94
N LEU A 79 0.33 16.26 2.86
CA LEU A 79 -0.13 16.80 1.59
C LEU A 79 1.04 17.52 0.89
N PRO A 80 1.13 17.46 -0.44
CA PRO A 80 2.20 18.12 -1.16
C PRO A 80 2.09 19.64 -1.04
N ASP A 81 3.19 20.30 -0.69
CA ASP A 81 3.37 21.74 -0.86
C ASP A 81 3.79 22.06 -2.31
N ASP A 82 3.48 23.27 -2.80
CA ASP A 82 3.85 23.74 -4.14
C ASP A 82 5.36 23.82 -4.38
N THR A 83 6.15 23.79 -3.30
CA THR A 83 7.62 23.74 -3.31
C THR A 83 8.21 22.36 -3.62
N LEU A 84 7.39 21.31 -3.75
CA LEU A 84 7.86 19.93 -3.88
C LEU A 84 8.29 19.51 -5.29
N LEU A 85 8.10 20.34 -6.31
CA LEU A 85 8.59 20.01 -7.64
C LEU A 85 10.13 20.02 -7.62
N PRO A 86 10.81 18.88 -7.83
CA PRO A 86 12.25 18.88 -7.92
C PRO A 86 12.69 19.69 -9.15
N PRO A 87 13.94 20.18 -9.20
CA PRO A 87 14.44 20.85 -10.39
C PRO A 87 14.35 19.92 -11.61
N PRO A 88 13.92 20.43 -12.78
CA PRO A 88 13.87 19.65 -14.00
C PRO A 88 15.23 19.03 -14.33
N VAL A 89 15.20 17.82 -14.88
CA VAL A 89 16.38 17.09 -15.36
C VAL A 89 16.51 17.30 -16.86
N ALA A 90 17.73 17.53 -17.36
CA ALA A 90 17.97 17.64 -18.79
C ALA A 90 17.56 16.35 -19.53
N GLY A 91 16.90 16.49 -20.68
CA GLY A 91 16.41 15.34 -21.47
C GLY A 91 15.07 14.76 -20.99
N MET A 92 14.35 15.46 -20.11
CA MET A 92 12.95 15.16 -19.82
C MET A 92 12.07 15.36 -21.05
N MET A 93 11.07 14.50 -21.19
CA MET A 93 10.06 14.58 -22.25
C MET A 93 8.67 14.72 -21.65
N ASN A 94 8.28 13.77 -20.79
CA ASN A 94 6.91 13.66 -20.26
C ASN A 94 6.83 13.73 -18.73
N GLY A 95 7.94 13.90 -18.01
CA GLY A 95 7.96 13.86 -16.55
C GLY A 95 7.22 15.03 -15.90
N LEU A 96 7.30 16.24 -16.46
CA LEU A 96 6.64 17.43 -15.92
C LEU A 96 5.10 17.39 -16.01
N PRO A 97 4.47 17.09 -17.17
CA PRO A 97 3.01 16.98 -17.23
C PRO A 97 2.49 15.86 -16.32
N LEU A 98 3.21 14.73 -16.21
CA LEU A 98 2.84 13.66 -15.29
C LEU A 98 2.92 14.08 -13.82
N ALA A 99 3.94 14.85 -13.44
CA ALA A 99 4.03 15.39 -12.09
C ALA A 99 2.86 16.31 -11.76
N HIS A 100 2.46 17.19 -12.68
CA HIS A 100 1.29 18.04 -12.48
C HIS A 100 0.00 17.24 -12.35
N GLU A 101 -0.21 16.20 -13.18
CA GLU A 101 -1.37 15.31 -13.07
C GLU A 101 -1.41 14.60 -11.71
N LEU A 102 -0.28 14.03 -11.28
CA LEU A 102 -0.17 13.36 -9.98
C LEU A 102 -0.47 14.33 -8.83
N LEU A 103 0.17 15.50 -8.80
CA LEU A 103 -0.02 16.49 -7.75
C LEU A 103 -1.45 17.03 -7.71
N ALA A 104 -2.09 17.25 -8.86
CA ALA A 104 -3.49 17.68 -8.92
C ALA A 104 -4.42 16.65 -8.23
N HIS A 105 -4.23 15.36 -8.51
CA HIS A 105 -4.99 14.29 -7.88
C HIS A 105 -4.70 14.14 -6.37
N VAL A 106 -3.46 14.35 -5.93
CA VAL A 106 -3.14 14.33 -4.49
C VAL A 106 -3.83 15.49 -3.77
N ARG A 107 -3.84 16.68 -4.37
CA ARG A 107 -4.37 17.91 -3.77
C ARG A 107 -5.88 17.91 -3.62
N ASP A 108 -6.62 17.42 -4.61
CA ASP A 108 -8.08 17.47 -4.60
C ASP A 108 -8.72 16.21 -3.97
N PRO A 109 -9.32 16.32 -2.77
CA PRO A 109 -10.02 15.22 -2.11
C PRO A 109 -11.27 14.71 -2.79
N ALA A 110 -11.90 15.52 -3.64
CA ALA A 110 -13.09 15.15 -4.38
C ALA A 110 -12.78 14.31 -5.62
N MET A 111 -11.53 14.31 -6.09
CA MET A 111 -11.13 13.58 -7.29
C MET A 111 -11.15 12.06 -7.08
N GLN A 112 -11.67 11.33 -8.07
CA GLN A 112 -11.74 9.87 -8.04
C GLN A 112 -10.34 9.23 -8.06
N PRO A 113 -10.19 8.01 -7.52
CA PRO A 113 -8.95 7.26 -7.63
C PRO A 113 -8.48 7.16 -9.08
N HIS A 114 -7.21 7.50 -9.30
CA HIS A 114 -6.60 7.55 -10.62
C HIS A 114 -5.40 6.61 -10.67
N SER A 115 -5.21 5.98 -11.83
CA SER A 115 -4.08 5.08 -12.07
C SER A 115 -3.38 5.40 -13.38
N ILE A 116 -2.09 5.73 -13.30
CA ILE A 116 -1.25 6.00 -14.48
C ILE A 116 -0.40 4.76 -14.76
N ASN A 117 -0.44 4.25 -16.00
CA ASN A 117 0.39 3.11 -16.41
C ASN A 117 1.66 3.58 -17.11
N LEU A 118 2.78 3.65 -16.38
CA LEU A 118 4.01 4.24 -16.90
C LEU A 118 4.72 3.37 -17.95
N THR A 119 4.43 2.07 -18.05
CA THR A 119 5.02 1.23 -19.11
C THR A 119 4.44 1.48 -20.48
N GLN A 120 3.26 2.09 -20.55
CA GLN A 120 2.62 2.45 -21.83
C GLN A 120 2.98 3.88 -22.27
N LEU A 121 3.75 4.61 -21.45
CA LEU A 121 4.15 5.97 -21.74
C LEU A 121 5.62 5.99 -22.22
N PRO A 122 5.95 6.81 -23.22
CA PRO A 122 7.33 7.04 -23.62
C PRO A 122 8.02 7.89 -22.54
N LEU A 123 8.70 7.24 -21.59
CA LEU A 123 9.42 7.91 -20.51
C LEU A 123 10.92 7.77 -20.71
N SER A 124 11.60 8.92 -20.78
CA SER A 124 13.06 8.95 -20.75
C SER A 124 13.58 8.57 -19.36
N GLU A 125 14.88 8.25 -19.27
CA GLU A 125 15.53 8.02 -17.96
C GLU A 125 15.45 9.27 -17.08
N ALA A 126 15.57 10.46 -17.67
CA ALA A 126 15.41 11.74 -16.99
C ALA A 126 14.00 11.91 -16.41
N ASP A 127 12.95 11.50 -17.13
CA ASP A 127 11.57 11.51 -16.62
C ASP A 127 11.41 10.60 -15.40
N ARG A 128 11.99 9.38 -15.46
CA ARG A 128 11.93 8.41 -14.36
C ARG A 128 12.65 8.92 -13.12
N LEU A 129 13.83 9.52 -13.29
CA LEU A 129 14.60 10.11 -12.19
C LEU A 129 13.84 11.29 -11.55
N PHE A 130 13.25 12.15 -12.38
CA PHE A 130 12.45 13.28 -11.92
C PHE A 130 11.23 12.82 -11.11
N LEU A 131 10.45 11.86 -11.63
CA LEU A 131 9.28 11.31 -10.94
C LEU A 131 9.67 10.58 -9.64
N ALA A 132 10.81 9.86 -9.63
CA ALA A 132 11.32 9.22 -8.42
C ALA A 132 11.68 10.26 -7.34
N ARG A 133 12.31 11.38 -7.71
CA ARG A 133 12.62 12.49 -6.79
C ARG A 133 11.37 13.16 -6.25
N LEU A 134 10.38 13.40 -7.11
CA LEU A 134 9.10 13.99 -6.72
C LEU A 134 8.34 13.11 -5.73
N CYS A 135 8.25 11.82 -6.03
CA CYS A 135 7.51 10.89 -5.19
C CYS A 135 8.25 10.61 -3.87
N GLY A 136 9.58 10.54 -3.90
CA GLY A 136 10.38 10.13 -2.76
C GLY A 136 10.09 8.69 -2.32
N HIS A 137 10.59 8.33 -1.14
CA HIS A 137 10.38 7.02 -0.54
C HIS A 137 9.41 7.15 0.64
N GLY A 138 8.30 6.41 0.58
CA GLY A 138 7.44 6.22 1.74
C GLY A 138 7.97 5.10 2.63
N ASN A 139 7.37 4.97 3.80
CA ASN A 139 7.81 4.05 4.84
C ASN A 139 7.03 2.72 4.86
N ILE A 140 6.07 2.53 3.96
CA ILE A 140 5.26 1.32 3.85
C ILE A 140 5.66 0.54 2.59
N GLN A 141 5.86 -0.76 2.75
CA GLN A 141 6.03 -1.72 1.67
C GLN A 141 5.04 -2.87 1.84
N ILE A 142 4.19 -3.09 0.86
CA ILE A 142 3.24 -4.21 0.78
C ILE A 142 3.73 -5.16 -0.30
N ARG A 143 3.73 -6.46 -0.02
CA ARG A 143 4.04 -7.52 -0.98
C ARG A 143 2.89 -8.50 -1.03
N ILE A 144 2.55 -8.90 -2.26
CA ILE A 144 1.47 -9.84 -2.57
C ILE A 144 2.07 -10.99 -3.38
N SER A 145 1.85 -12.24 -2.98
CA SER A 145 2.50 -13.42 -3.57
C SER A 145 1.56 -14.48 -4.18
N GLY A 146 0.23 -14.32 -4.13
CA GLY A 146 -0.72 -15.37 -4.49
C GLY A 146 -0.74 -15.83 -5.96
N TYR A 147 -0.85 -14.90 -6.90
CA TYR A 147 -0.97 -15.19 -8.35
C TYR A 147 0.19 -14.66 -9.19
N GLY A 148 1.19 -14.11 -8.52
CA GLY A 148 2.33 -13.40 -9.10
C GLY A 148 2.83 -12.37 -8.10
N GLU A 149 4.14 -12.36 -7.86
CA GLU A 149 4.75 -11.41 -6.95
C GLU A 149 4.49 -9.96 -7.41
N SER A 150 3.83 -9.19 -6.56
CA SER A 150 3.60 -7.75 -6.74
C SER A 150 4.02 -7.00 -5.49
N GLN A 151 4.60 -5.83 -5.69
CA GLN A 151 5.06 -4.95 -4.64
C GLN A 151 4.39 -3.59 -4.76
N ILE A 152 3.91 -3.07 -3.64
CA ILE A 152 3.28 -1.75 -3.54
C ILE A 152 4.02 -0.97 -2.47
N ASN A 153 4.67 0.11 -2.86
CA ASN A 153 5.41 0.98 -1.96
C ASN A 153 4.67 2.30 -1.79
N ALA A 154 4.58 2.79 -0.55
CA ALA A 154 4.22 4.17 -0.31
C ALA A 154 5.27 5.10 -0.90
N THR A 155 4.83 6.27 -1.33
CA THR A 155 5.69 7.40 -1.66
C THR A 155 5.72 8.36 -0.47
N ALA A 156 6.54 9.40 -0.51
CA ALA A 156 6.49 10.47 0.49
C ALA A 156 5.20 11.34 0.36
N LEU A 157 4.46 11.17 -0.73
CA LEU A 157 3.20 11.88 -0.97
C LEU A 157 2.02 11.04 -0.47
N ARG A 158 1.18 11.65 0.37
CA ARG A 158 -0.05 11.03 0.86
C ARG A 158 -0.90 10.54 -0.31
N HIS A 159 -1.47 9.34 -0.15
CA HIS A 159 -2.35 8.70 -1.12
C HIS A 159 -1.71 8.28 -2.44
N LEU A 160 -0.45 8.59 -2.69
CA LEU A 160 0.25 8.17 -3.90
C LEU A 160 1.07 6.91 -3.62
N TRP A 161 0.76 5.84 -4.35
CA TRP A 161 1.39 4.54 -4.21
C TRP A 161 2.06 4.12 -5.50
N HIS A 162 3.23 3.52 -5.36
CA HIS A 162 3.99 2.97 -6.48
C HIS A 162 3.87 1.44 -6.49
N VAL A 163 3.21 0.91 -7.51
CA VAL A 163 3.00 -0.52 -7.72
C VAL A 163 4.01 -1.05 -8.75
N ARG A 164 4.64 -2.19 -8.45
CA ARG A 164 5.49 -2.98 -9.35
C ARG A 164 4.99 -4.42 -9.40
N CYS A 165 4.89 -4.96 -10.61
CA CYS A 165 4.71 -6.39 -10.82
C CYS A 165 6.10 -7.02 -11.03
N LEU A 166 6.45 -8.03 -10.24
CA LEU A 166 7.76 -8.68 -10.23
C LEU A 166 7.75 -10.02 -11.00
N ASP A 167 6.58 -10.65 -11.19
CA ASP A 167 6.51 -12.01 -11.73
C ASP A 167 6.37 -12.14 -13.25
N ALA A 168 6.88 -13.28 -13.74
CA ALA A 168 7.53 -13.49 -15.03
C ALA A 168 6.83 -14.50 -15.97
N LEU A 169 5.53 -14.81 -15.77
CA LEU A 169 4.81 -15.77 -16.62
C LEU A 169 4.37 -15.22 -18.00
N LYS A 170 4.73 -13.98 -18.34
CA LYS A 170 4.53 -13.39 -19.67
C LYS A 170 5.74 -12.58 -20.13
N GLY A 171 6.87 -13.25 -20.36
CA GLY A 171 7.84 -12.90 -21.42
C GLY A 171 8.50 -11.51 -21.42
N CYS A 172 8.33 -10.68 -20.40
CA CYS A 172 9.11 -9.47 -20.21
C CYS A 172 9.04 -9.09 -18.74
N CYS A 173 10.20 -8.88 -18.10
CA CYS A 173 10.32 -8.10 -16.88
C CYS A 173 9.97 -6.63 -17.18
N SER A 174 8.79 -6.35 -17.73
CA SER A 174 8.27 -5.00 -17.77
C SER A 174 7.88 -4.69 -16.34
N THR A 175 8.76 -4.00 -15.62
CA THR A 175 8.42 -3.38 -14.35
C THR A 175 7.30 -2.39 -14.67
N ALA A 176 6.05 -2.87 -14.57
CA ALA A 176 4.85 -2.07 -14.74
C ALA A 176 4.75 -1.15 -13.54
N MET A 177 5.41 -0.01 -13.66
CA MET A 177 5.40 1.06 -12.69
C MET A 177 4.03 1.73 -12.80
N ARG A 178 3.16 1.52 -11.81
CA ARG A 178 1.85 2.16 -11.78
C ARG A 178 1.74 3.02 -10.54
N PHE A 179 1.38 4.29 -10.75
CA PHE A 179 0.95 5.14 -9.65
C PHE A 179 -0.52 4.92 -9.40
N VAL A 180 -0.90 4.65 -8.16
CA VAL A 180 -2.29 4.54 -7.73
C VAL A 180 -2.54 5.60 -6.67
N LEU A 181 -3.44 6.52 -6.97
CA LEU A 181 -3.93 7.50 -6.01
C LEU A 181 -5.11 6.91 -5.25
N CYS A 182 -4.85 6.39 -4.05
CA CYS A 182 -5.86 5.71 -3.24
C CYS A 182 -6.01 6.39 -1.87
N ARG A 183 -7.22 6.93 -1.64
CA ARG A 183 -7.61 7.55 -0.37
C ARG A 183 -8.18 6.57 0.65
N SER A 184 -8.57 5.38 0.20
CA SER A 184 -9.15 4.34 1.04
C SER A 184 -8.82 2.94 0.52
N TRP A 185 -7.98 2.22 1.24
CA TRP A 185 -7.67 0.81 1.01
C TRP A 185 -8.79 -0.12 1.51
N TYR A 186 -9.83 -0.34 0.71
CA TYR A 186 -10.88 -1.27 1.13
C TYR A 186 -10.53 -2.72 0.80
N TRP A 187 -10.00 -3.44 1.79
CA TRP A 187 -9.74 -4.88 1.71
C TRP A 187 -11.01 -5.68 2.07
N ARG A 188 -11.58 -6.42 1.12
CA ARG A 188 -12.77 -7.27 1.35
C ARG A 188 -12.36 -8.74 1.46
N PRO A 189 -12.70 -9.46 2.56
CA PRO A 189 -12.25 -10.84 2.77
C PRO A 189 -12.94 -11.92 1.92
N ARG A 190 -13.93 -11.60 1.07
CA ARG A 190 -14.62 -12.61 0.26
C ARG A 190 -15.14 -12.05 -1.07
N LYS A 191 -14.41 -12.35 -2.13
CA LYS A 191 -14.86 -12.88 -3.44
C LYS A 191 -13.69 -12.71 -4.40
N ILE A 192 -13.14 -13.84 -4.84
CA ILE A 192 -12.47 -14.12 -6.13
C ILE A 192 -12.00 -12.83 -6.83
N TRP A 193 -10.69 -12.64 -6.90
CA TRP A 193 -10.04 -11.67 -7.79
C TRP A 193 -10.07 -12.22 -9.23
N PRO A 194 -10.90 -11.69 -10.17
CA PRO A 194 -10.55 -11.78 -11.58
C PRO A 194 -10.11 -10.39 -12.02
N ILE A 195 -8.80 -10.09 -11.99
CA ILE A 195 -8.14 -9.13 -12.91
C ILE A 195 -8.74 -7.69 -12.97
N ARG A 196 -9.69 -7.32 -12.10
CA ARG A 196 -10.51 -6.09 -12.16
C ARG A 196 -10.38 -5.20 -10.94
N ALA A 197 -9.29 -5.29 -10.18
CA ALA A 197 -8.96 -4.29 -9.16
C ALA A 197 -8.85 -2.87 -9.75
N SER A 198 -8.51 -2.75 -11.04
CA SER A 198 -8.52 -1.50 -11.80
C SER A 198 -9.91 -1.00 -12.20
N ALA A 199 -10.96 -1.85 -12.18
CA ALA A 199 -12.31 -1.47 -12.59
C ALA A 199 -13.24 -1.16 -11.39
N TRP A 200 -13.03 -1.80 -10.24
CA TRP A 200 -13.86 -1.58 -9.05
C TRP A 200 -13.44 -0.36 -8.21
N MET A 201 -12.14 0.00 -8.21
CA MET A 201 -11.67 1.27 -7.62
C MET A 201 -12.16 2.53 -8.36
N LYS A 202 -12.81 2.37 -9.53
CA LYS A 202 -13.28 3.48 -10.38
C LYS A 202 -14.72 3.95 -10.10
N SER A 203 -15.50 3.31 -9.22
CA SER A 203 -16.92 3.69 -9.01
C SER A 203 -17.21 4.30 -7.63
N ALA A 204 -17.84 5.48 -7.64
CA ALA A 204 -18.28 6.23 -6.47
C ALA A 204 -19.29 5.46 -5.57
N ASP A 205 -19.94 4.42 -6.10
CA ASP A 205 -20.92 3.61 -5.38
C ASP A 205 -20.32 2.49 -4.53
N GLY A 206 -19.15 1.97 -4.92
CA GLY A 206 -18.37 1.06 -4.08
C GLY A 206 -17.90 1.76 -2.79
N TRP A 207 -17.56 3.05 -2.91
CA TRP A 207 -17.12 3.93 -1.83
C TRP A 207 -18.21 4.20 -0.77
N ARG A 208 -19.45 4.56 -1.18
CA ARG A 208 -20.54 4.85 -0.21
C ARG A 208 -20.93 3.65 0.65
N ARG A 209 -20.98 2.44 0.06
CA ARG A 209 -21.37 1.22 0.78
C ARG A 209 -20.27 0.70 1.72
N ALA A 210 -19.00 0.92 1.37
CA ALA A 210 -17.85 0.62 2.21
C ALA A 210 -17.80 1.49 3.48
N ASN A 211 -18.04 2.80 3.35
CA ASN A 211 -18.07 3.72 4.48
C ASN A 211 -19.21 3.44 5.47
N ALA A 212 -20.37 2.98 4.98
CA ALA A 212 -21.49 2.60 5.84
C ALA A 212 -21.18 1.35 6.72
N LEU A 213 -20.39 0.40 6.20
CA LEU A 213 -20.01 -0.81 6.94
C LEU A 213 -18.92 -0.54 7.97
N ASN A 214 -17.93 0.31 7.66
CA ASN A 214 -16.82 0.58 8.58
C ASN A 214 -17.24 1.45 9.79
N ARG A 215 -18.21 2.37 9.60
CA ARG A 215 -18.82 3.15 10.68
C ARG A 215 -19.52 2.29 11.73
N ASN A 216 -20.09 1.15 11.32
CA ASN A 216 -20.82 0.26 12.22
C ASN A 216 -19.91 -0.71 13.00
N VAL A 217 -18.68 -0.94 12.54
CA VAL A 217 -17.75 -1.90 13.17
C VAL A 217 -16.73 -1.21 14.09
N THR A 218 -16.34 0.04 13.81
CA THR A 218 -15.26 0.72 14.55
C THR A 218 -15.72 1.88 15.44
N GLY A 219 -16.95 2.37 15.31
CA GLY A 219 -17.46 3.50 16.10
C GLY A 219 -16.75 4.84 15.87
N VAL A 220 -15.70 4.89 15.02
CA VAL A 220 -14.94 6.10 14.72
C VAL A 220 -15.61 6.84 13.56
N ARG A 221 -16.04 8.08 13.82
CA ARG A 221 -16.46 9.04 12.80
C ARG A 221 -15.22 9.73 12.25
N TYR A 222 -14.87 9.46 10.99
CA TYR A 222 -14.00 10.31 10.18
C TYR A 222 -14.80 11.46 9.58
#